data_AF-A0A2A4Q8Y6-F1
#
_entry.id   AF-A0A2A4Q8Y6-F1
#
_cell.length_a   1.000
_cell.length_b   1.000
_cell.length_c   1.000
_cell.angle_alpha   90.00
_cell.angle_beta   90.00
_cell.angle_gamma   90.00
#
_symmetry.space_group_name_H-M   'P 1'
#
loop_
_entity.id
_entity.type
_entity.pdbx_description
1 polymer ?
#
loop_
_entity_poly.entity_id
_entity_poly.type
_entity_poly.pdbx_seq_one_letter_code
_entity_poly.pdbx_strand_id
1 'polypeptide(L)'
;MFCPKCGHEKPQGARSCDFCDQDLNTPSDSTITDVVRSSGFVGRQRELGELTSALGDAISGHGRLVLLGGDPGIGKTCIVQELAAIADARSADVFWEHCYEGEGAPPY
;
A
#
# COMPACT_ATOMS: atom_id res chain seq x y z
N MET A 1 7.62 -11.35 23.42
CA MET A 1 7.02 -11.75 22.13
C MET A 1 7.77 -11.00 21.04
N PHE A 2 8.18 -11.65 19.95
CA PHE A 2 8.93 -10.98 18.88
C PHE A 2 7.96 -10.28 17.92
N CYS A 3 8.32 -9.09 17.46
CA CYS A 3 7.56 -8.40 16.42
C CYS A 3 7.68 -9.16 15.08
N PRO A 4 6.59 -9.54 14.41
CA PRO A 4 6.65 -10.27 13.14
C PRO A 4 7.21 -9.42 11.97
N LYS A 5 7.20 -8.08 12.09
CA LYS A 5 7.71 -7.18 11.05
C LYS A 5 9.20 -6.84 11.18
N CYS A 6 9.72 -6.66 12.40
CA CYS A 6 11.12 -6.23 12.62
C CYS A 6 11.97 -7.22 13.42
N GLY A 7 11.40 -8.31 13.93
CA GLY A 7 12.11 -9.32 14.71
C GLY A 7 12.57 -8.87 16.10
N HIS A 8 12.27 -7.64 16.52
CA HIS A 8 12.72 -7.10 17.80
C HIS A 8 11.90 -7.65 18.97
N GLU A 9 12.54 -7.81 20.13
CA GLU A 9 11.89 -8.27 21.35
C GLU A 9 10.97 -7.17 21.91
N LYS A 10 9.69 -7.50 22.12
CA LYS A 10 8.66 -6.57 22.59
C LYS A 10 8.27 -6.84 24.05
N PRO A 11 8.08 -5.79 24.89
CA PRO A 11 7.52 -5.93 26.23
C PRO A 11 6.10 -6.52 26.19
N GLN A 12 5.78 -7.35 27.20
CA GLN A 12 4.50 -8.04 27.27
C GLN A 12 3.35 -7.03 27.45
N GLY A 13 2.36 -7.04 26.55
CA GLY A 13 1.18 -6.18 26.64
C GLY A 13 1.25 -4.84 25.90
N ALA A 14 2.35 -4.52 25.21
CA ALA A 14 2.42 -3.29 24.42
C ALA A 14 1.51 -3.36 23.17
N ARG A 15 0.80 -2.27 22.87
CA ARG A 15 -0.15 -2.14 21.74
C ARG A 15 0.57 -1.88 20.41
N SER A 16 1.63 -1.09 20.43
CA SER A 16 2.51 -0.79 19.29
C SER A 16 3.97 -1.22 19.52
N CYS A 17 4.78 -1.28 18.48
CA CYS A 17 6.21 -1.64 18.50
C CYS A 17 7.06 -0.37 18.66
N ASP A 18 7.75 -0.15 19.79
CA ASP A 18 8.48 1.10 20.04
C ASP A 18 9.61 1.42 19.03
N PHE A 19 10.05 0.43 18.26
CA PHE A 19 11.10 0.60 17.24
C PHE A 19 10.55 0.83 15.83
N CYS A 20 9.41 0.23 15.51
CA CYS A 20 8.84 0.17 14.17
C CYS A 20 7.44 0.79 14.07
N ASP A 21 6.98 1.33 15.20
CA ASP A 21 5.69 1.95 15.51
C ASP A 21 4.44 1.20 15.05
N GLN A 22 4.56 -0.10 14.78
CA GLN A 22 3.44 -0.87 14.27
C GLN A 22 2.51 -1.34 15.39
N ASP A 23 1.21 -1.09 15.21
CA ASP A 23 0.16 -1.66 16.05
C ASP A 23 0.02 -3.17 15.81
N LEU A 24 0.12 -3.95 16.89
CA LEU A 24 -0.11 -5.41 16.86
C LEU A 24 -1.60 -5.79 16.79
N ASN A 25 -2.49 -4.81 16.83
CA ASN A 25 -3.94 -5.00 16.75
C ASN A 25 -4.50 -4.74 15.34
N THR A 26 -3.62 -4.44 14.37
CA THR A 26 -4.02 -4.19 12.98
C THR A 26 -4.48 -5.52 12.34
N PRO A 27 -5.65 -5.56 11.65
CA PRO A 27 -6.12 -6.79 11.01
C PRO A 27 -5.08 -7.32 10.01
N SER A 28 -4.84 -8.63 10.09
CA SER A 28 -3.81 -9.36 9.36
C SER A 28 -4.00 -9.33 7.84
N ASP A 29 -2.88 -9.42 7.14
CA ASP A 29 -2.58 -9.48 5.70
C ASP A 29 -3.43 -10.47 4.84
N SER A 30 -4.36 -11.21 5.45
CA SER A 30 -5.18 -12.25 4.81
C SER A 30 -6.27 -11.69 3.88
N THR A 31 -6.78 -10.49 4.14
CA THR A 31 -7.78 -9.86 3.25
C THR A 31 -7.17 -9.42 1.93
N ILE A 32 -5.88 -9.04 1.95
CA ILE A 32 -5.15 -8.54 0.77
C ILE A 32 -4.99 -9.64 -0.26
N THR A 33 -4.64 -10.83 0.20
CA THR A 33 -4.41 -11.98 -0.68
C THR A 33 -5.69 -12.43 -1.39
N ASP A 34 -6.87 -12.17 -0.81
CA ASP A 34 -8.16 -12.51 -1.42
C ASP A 34 -8.58 -11.48 -2.48
N VAL A 35 -8.40 -10.18 -2.19
CA VAL A 35 -8.64 -9.08 -3.15
C VAL A 35 -7.79 -9.26 -4.40
N VAL A 36 -6.48 -9.50 -4.24
CA VAL A 36 -5.53 -9.68 -5.36
C VAL A 36 -5.83 -10.91 -6.20
N ARG A 37 -6.38 -11.97 -5.60
CA ARG A 37 -6.81 -13.17 -6.34
C ARG A 37 -8.08 -12.92 -7.12
N SER A 38 -8.99 -12.11 -6.59
CA SER A 38 -10.25 -11.78 -7.23
C SER A 38 -10.09 -10.86 -8.45
N SER A 39 -9.04 -10.03 -8.48
CA SER A 39 -8.78 -9.08 -9.57
C SER A 39 -8.06 -9.69 -10.78
N GLY A 40 -7.55 -10.93 -10.67
CA GLY A 40 -6.79 -11.57 -11.73
C GLY A 40 -5.42 -10.93 -11.98
N PHE A 41 -4.86 -10.20 -11.00
CA PHE A 41 -3.54 -9.59 -11.09
C PHE A 41 -2.44 -10.66 -11.06
N VAL A 42 -1.71 -10.81 -12.17
CA VAL A 42 -0.65 -11.83 -12.33
C VAL A 42 0.73 -11.17 -12.43
N GLY A 43 1.66 -11.63 -11.59
CA GLY A 43 3.01 -11.08 -11.50
C GLY A 43 3.09 -9.85 -10.58
N ARG A 44 4.32 -9.32 -10.39
CA ARG A 44 4.58 -8.07 -9.64
C ARG A 44 4.12 -8.04 -8.18
N GLN A 45 4.08 -9.22 -7.54
CA GLN A 45 3.73 -9.35 -6.12
C GLN A 45 4.68 -8.58 -5.20
N ARG A 46 5.95 -8.47 -5.59
CA ARG A 46 6.94 -7.71 -4.83
C ARG A 46 6.61 -6.21 -4.86
N GLU A 47 6.42 -5.65 -6.04
CA GLU A 47 6.11 -4.24 -6.24
C GLU A 47 4.77 -3.88 -5.57
N LEU A 48 3.78 -4.76 -5.66
CA LEU A 48 2.50 -4.59 -4.97
C LEU A 48 2.67 -4.65 -3.45
N GLY A 49 3.53 -5.54 -2.93
CA GLY A 49 3.87 -5.61 -1.52
C GLY A 49 4.56 -4.33 -1.02
N GLU A 50 5.49 -3.78 -1.80
CA GLU A 50 6.16 -2.51 -1.48
C GLU A 50 5.14 -1.35 -1.41
N LEU A 51 4.23 -1.27 -2.39
CA LEU A 51 3.14 -0.28 -2.40
C LEU A 51 2.16 -0.48 -1.23
N THR A 52 1.82 -1.72 -0.92
CA THR A 52 0.91 -2.06 0.20
C THR A 52 1.53 -1.72 1.55
N SER A 53 2.85 -1.85 1.68
CA SER A 53 3.58 -1.39 2.86
C SER A 53 3.56 0.13 2.96
N ALA A 54 3.77 0.85 1.85
CA ALA A 54 3.71 2.31 1.82
C ALA A 54 2.31 2.83 2.17
N LEU A 55 1.25 2.14 1.71
CA LEU A 55 -0.13 2.41 2.11
C LEU A 55 -0.34 2.16 3.60
N GLY A 56 0.24 1.09 4.15
CA GLY A 56 0.20 0.83 5.59
C GLY A 56 0.83 1.96 6.41
N ASP A 57 2.01 2.43 6.00
CA ASP A 57 2.68 3.57 6.64
C ASP A 57 1.80 4.83 6.58
N ALA A 58 1.17 5.10 5.42
CA ALA A 58 0.29 6.26 5.23
C ALA A 58 -0.95 6.20 6.15
N ILE A 59 -1.58 5.03 6.29
CA ILE A 59 -2.70 4.81 7.21
C ILE A 59 -2.25 5.01 8.68
N SER A 60 -1.02 4.60 9.02
CA SER A 60 -0.41 4.86 10.34
C SER A 60 0.03 6.31 10.55
N GLY A 61 -0.38 7.25 9.69
CA GLY A 61 -0.06 8.68 9.82
C GLY A 61 1.29 9.11 9.22
N HIS A 62 2.03 8.18 8.61
CA HIS A 62 3.32 8.44 7.99
C HIS A 62 3.18 8.49 6.46
N GLY A 63 2.79 9.67 5.94
CA GLY A 63 2.59 9.89 4.51
C GLY A 63 3.80 9.47 3.66
N ARG A 64 3.53 8.86 2.50
CA ARG A 64 4.53 8.39 1.54
C ARG A 64 4.23 8.92 0.15
N LEU A 65 5.28 9.20 -0.62
CA LEU A 65 5.21 9.47 -2.06
C LEU A 65 5.94 8.35 -2.79
N VAL A 66 5.28 7.70 -3.73
CA VAL A 66 5.87 6.62 -4.54
C VAL A 66 5.77 6.98 -6.01
N LEU A 67 6.88 6.85 -6.74
CA LEU A 67 6.95 7.06 -8.18
C LEU A 67 7.07 5.72 -8.90
N LEU A 68 6.13 5.43 -9.80
CA LEU A 68 6.12 4.20 -10.59
C LEU A 68 6.71 4.45 -11.98
N GLY A 69 7.98 4.09 -12.14
CA GLY A 69 8.67 4.09 -13.42
C GLY A 69 8.49 2.77 -14.19
N GLY A 70 8.62 2.82 -15.52
CA GLY A 70 8.67 1.62 -16.35
C GLY A 70 8.23 1.87 -17.79
N ASP A 71 8.41 0.88 -18.64
CA ASP A 71 8.13 1.00 -20.08
C ASP A 71 6.62 1.19 -20.36
N PRO A 72 6.26 1.80 -21.51
CA PRO A 72 4.88 1.84 -21.98
C PRO A 72 4.27 0.44 -22.04
N GLY A 73 3.02 0.28 -21.58
CA GLY A 73 2.32 -1.01 -21.61
C GLY A 73 2.75 -2.04 -20.56
N ILE A 74 3.77 -1.76 -19.73
CA ILE A 74 4.31 -2.72 -18.75
C ILE A 74 3.35 -3.01 -17.57
N GLY A 75 2.19 -2.34 -17.49
CA GLY A 75 1.19 -2.56 -16.44
C GLY A 75 1.28 -1.62 -15.24
N LYS A 76 1.83 -0.40 -15.39
CA LYS A 76 1.88 0.62 -14.33
C LYS A 76 0.48 0.99 -13.81
N THR A 77 -0.48 1.26 -14.70
CA THR A 77 -1.85 1.60 -14.30
C THR A 77 -2.53 0.43 -13.60
N CYS A 78 -2.29 -0.80 -14.08
CA CYS A 78 -2.88 -2.01 -13.52
C CYS A 78 -2.45 -2.24 -12.07
N ILE A 79 -1.17 -2.03 -11.73
CA ILE A 79 -0.71 -2.20 -10.34
C ILE A 79 -1.25 -1.11 -9.40
N VAL A 80 -1.47 0.12 -9.87
CA VAL A 80 -2.06 1.18 -9.04
C VAL A 80 -3.57 0.95 -8.85
N GLN A 81 -4.27 0.43 -9.85
CA GLN A 81 -5.67 0.00 -9.70
C GLN A 81 -5.80 -1.12 -8.66
N GLU A 82 -4.86 -2.06 -8.64
CA GLU A 82 -4.83 -3.10 -7.62
C GLU A 82 -4.60 -2.51 -6.22
N LEU A 83 -3.65 -1.57 -6.09
CA LEU A 83 -3.41 -0.87 -4.82
C LEU A 83 -4.67 -0.11 -4.35
N ALA A 84 -5.41 0.50 -5.27
CA ALA A 84 -6.66 1.19 -4.97
C ALA A 84 -7.72 0.22 -4.41
N ALA A 85 -7.85 -0.99 -4.98
CA ALA A 85 -8.74 -2.02 -4.44
C ALA A 85 -8.33 -2.46 -3.02
N ILE A 86 -7.02 -2.57 -2.76
CA ILE A 86 -6.50 -2.88 -1.42
C ILE A 86 -6.76 -1.73 -0.43
N ALA A 87 -6.65 -0.48 -0.87
CA ALA A 87 -6.94 0.70 -0.05
C ALA A 87 -8.42 0.78 0.32
N ASP A 88 -9.33 0.53 -0.64
CA ASP A 88 -10.77 0.49 -0.40
C ASP A 88 -11.14 -0.63 0.59
N ALA A 89 -10.54 -1.81 0.45
CA ALA A 89 -10.71 -2.92 1.40
C ALA A 89 -10.20 -2.59 2.82
N ARG A 90 -9.35 -1.57 2.97
CA ARG A 90 -8.83 -1.05 4.24
C ARG A 90 -9.56 0.20 4.73
N SER A 91 -10.67 0.56 4.07
CA SER A 91 -11.45 1.78 4.34
C SER A 91 -10.63 3.07 4.26
N ALA A 92 -9.62 3.09 3.39
CA ALA A 92 -8.89 4.30 3.06
C ALA A 92 -9.52 4.98 1.84
N ASP A 93 -9.68 6.31 1.91
CA ASP A 93 -10.19 7.08 0.78
C ASP A 93 -9.18 7.07 -0.38
N VAL A 94 -9.66 6.72 -1.58
CA VAL A 94 -8.84 6.70 -2.79
C VAL A 94 -9.27 7.84 -3.70
N PHE A 95 -8.32 8.71 -4.02
CA PHE A 95 -8.48 9.75 -5.03
C PHE A 95 -7.65 9.39 -6.26
N TRP A 96 -8.28 9.45 -7.43
CA TRP A 96 -7.65 9.07 -8.69
C TRP A 96 -7.77 10.21 -9.70
N GLU A 97 -6.64 10.56 -10.31
CA GLU A 97 -6.55 11.60 -11.33
C GLU A 97 -5.68 11.12 -12.49
N HIS A 98 -5.89 11.72 -13.66
CA HIS A 98 -5.10 11.44 -14.85
C HIS A 98 -4.13 12.58 -15.11
N CYS A 99 -2.88 12.22 -15.41
CA CYS A 99 -1.92 13.18 -15.94
C CYS A 99 -2.35 13.55 -17.37
N TYR A 100 -2.65 14.82 -17.61
CA TYR A 100 -2.89 15.32 -18.95
C TYR A 100 -1.57 15.43 -19.71
N GLU A 101 -1.50 14.84 -20.91
CA GLU A 101 -0.32 14.89 -21.78
C GLU A 101 -0.14 16.23 -22.53
N GLY A 102 -0.76 17.32 -22.05
CA GLY A 102 -0.70 18.65 -22.68
C GLY A 102 0.33 19.58 -22.04
N GLU A 103 0.85 20.54 -22.82
CA GLU A 103 1.62 21.66 -22.28
C GLU A 103 0.68 22.64 -21.56
N GLY A 104 0.65 22.58 -20.23
CA GLY A 104 0.04 23.62 -19.38
C GLY A 104 -1.01 23.11 -18.39
N ALA A 105 -1.17 23.84 -17.28
CA ALA A 105 -2.24 23.61 -16.32
C ALA A 105 -3.57 24.18 -16.87
N PRO A 106 -4.72 23.48 -16.67
CA PRO A 106 -6.02 24.01 -17.05
C PRO A 106 -6.29 25.39 -16.42
N PRO A 107 -6.93 26.34 -17.13
CA PRO A 107 -7.40 27.57 -16.51
C PRO A 107 -8.47 27.26 -15.45
N TYR A 108 -8.43 28.00 -14.34
CA TYR A 108 -9.20 27.81 -13.09
C TYR A 108 -10.71 28.00 -13.24
#